data_AF-A0A6A9SAX5-F1
#
_entry.id   AF-A0A6A9SAX5-F1
#
_cell.length_a   1.000
_cell.length_b   1.000
_cell.length_c   1.000
_cell.angle_alpha   90.00
_cell.angle_beta   90.00
_cell.angle_gamma   90.00
#
_symmetry.space_group_name_H-M   'P 1'
#
loop_
_entity.id
_entity.type
_entity.pdbx_description
1 polymer ?
#
loop_
_entity_poly.entity_id
_entity_poly.type
_entity_poly.pdbx_seq_one_letter_code
_entity_poly.pdbx_strand_id
1 'polypeptide(L)'
;MNHPEEQQKSAIGSILGSAEVVDLASNVDELEEWLRTEFATERSDELLDGYKFFIETAIRGFLHRVIYSNFPLIPEDFVFFRARFEGIELSSFPNTCEKTAFIKNINEYRRSLRKASSWKEAQTVLDDFRQEVIQPFKELFQEHTVSSSDYEIEKAELLRLKTIFHVFTQFNDVGDGYPNSYFITILDTDLREERLESALEGYTRTLQFVWSQLVEDEVFQETCLSGLHRSETWAYSIDTFDDAGATPDERADLDRFFGEVKEDVVRPLEAEKTVEIMDNVLFLDEEVEEDFFTDLTSRTQENGLDTQEEFDFQLFWYQVEFLRSTKIFNGVPAFISLMGGTVNQKKRFADGEKAYVCKFTHPVEPGNDYTYGVLVEASGSTGLADYSGWVMFYDCCGDYSGFSGSEHMQAEKLIEKHLEKDEIMLREMELEKDEFKELVSDKTVGERGSKLSEELDKESETNRRQTKLGKARGLLVELISYYYLTRKDHSSDNVDWNISLDAGELDVEVETPDEIRFIECKYDPSNQDWEYEFSKLEDKIREPESEKQKDGEFWFWTSPPQETVRRLNQKGFTYRVVSEVVRDAPEFRDKDLQHLMFVMEKIEQAEPTAPDKDVLP
;
A
#
# COMPACT_ATOMS: atom_id res chain seq x y z
N MET A 1 -9.42 -14.54 -23.53
CA MET A 1 -9.98 -15.73 -24.19
C MET A 1 -8.80 -16.63 -24.53
N ASN A 2 -8.36 -17.42 -23.54
CA ASN A 2 -7.26 -18.40 -23.63
C ASN A 2 -7.82 -19.78 -23.29
N HIS A 3 -7.30 -20.81 -23.94
CA HIS A 3 -7.73 -22.20 -23.79
C HIS A 3 -7.43 -22.75 -22.37
N PRO A 4 -8.28 -23.62 -21.78
CA PRO A 4 -8.17 -24.04 -20.37
C PRO A 4 -7.40 -25.35 -20.10
N GLU A 5 -6.47 -25.79 -20.96
CA GLU A 5 -5.77 -27.09 -20.75
C GLU A 5 -4.28 -27.06 -21.18
N GLU A 6 -3.51 -26.10 -20.67
CA GLU A 6 -2.07 -26.25 -20.44
C GLU A 6 -1.80 -25.69 -19.05
N GLN A 7 -1.74 -26.57 -18.05
CA GLN A 7 -1.35 -26.23 -16.70
C GLN A 7 0.02 -25.52 -16.74
N GLN A 8 0.07 -24.35 -16.12
CA GLN A 8 1.15 -23.38 -16.27
C GLN A 8 2.38 -23.87 -15.49
N LYS A 9 3.22 -24.73 -16.11
CA LYS A 9 4.49 -25.14 -15.52
C LYS A 9 5.34 -23.91 -15.19
N SER A 10 5.54 -23.63 -13.90
CA SER A 10 6.37 -22.51 -13.47
C SER A 10 7.85 -22.89 -13.63
N ALA A 11 8.58 -22.13 -14.44
CA ALA A 11 10.00 -22.36 -14.67
C ALA A 11 10.80 -21.96 -13.43
N ILE A 12 11.59 -22.89 -12.88
CA ILE A 12 12.35 -22.70 -11.63
C ILE A 12 13.86 -22.85 -11.79
N GLY A 13 14.33 -23.23 -12.98
CA GLY A 13 15.75 -23.46 -13.22
C GLY A 13 16.64 -22.27 -12.86
N SER A 14 16.14 -21.04 -13.01
CA SER A 14 16.88 -19.83 -12.64
C SER A 14 17.02 -19.63 -11.12
N ILE A 15 16.06 -20.11 -10.32
CA ILE A 15 16.13 -20.04 -8.86
C ILE A 15 17.06 -21.15 -8.36
N LEU A 16 16.92 -22.36 -8.90
CA LEU A 16 17.76 -23.49 -8.53
C LEU A 16 19.23 -23.27 -8.93
N GLY A 17 19.48 -22.76 -10.14
CA GLY A 17 20.83 -22.46 -10.60
C GLY A 17 21.53 -21.39 -9.76
N SER A 18 20.81 -20.36 -9.31
CA SER A 18 21.39 -19.36 -8.40
C SER A 18 21.59 -19.88 -6.98
N ALA A 19 20.70 -20.74 -6.47
CA ALA A 19 20.88 -21.44 -5.20
C ALA A 19 22.12 -22.35 -5.22
N GLU A 20 22.35 -23.05 -6.34
CA GLU A 20 23.53 -23.91 -6.52
C GLU A 20 24.84 -23.12 -6.50
N VAL A 21 24.88 -21.89 -7.06
CA VAL A 21 26.07 -21.02 -6.92
C VAL A 21 26.38 -20.74 -5.45
N VAL A 22 25.33 -20.47 -4.65
CA VAL A 22 25.51 -20.24 -3.22
C VAL A 22 26.00 -21.50 -2.52
N ASP A 23 25.44 -22.68 -2.84
CA ASP A 23 25.88 -23.94 -2.25
C ASP A 23 27.35 -24.25 -2.51
N LEU A 24 27.80 -24.11 -3.77
CA LEU A 24 29.19 -24.33 -4.15
C LEU A 24 30.13 -23.38 -3.40
N ALA A 25 29.82 -22.08 -3.41
CA ALA A 25 30.67 -21.07 -2.81
C ALA A 25 30.68 -21.11 -1.27
N SER A 26 29.59 -21.60 -0.65
CA SER A 26 29.46 -21.71 0.80
C SER A 26 30.16 -22.94 1.39
N ASN A 27 30.76 -23.81 0.57
CA ASN A 27 31.61 -24.90 1.05
C ASN A 27 33.00 -24.41 1.48
N VAL A 28 33.08 -23.87 2.70
CA VAL A 28 34.29 -23.25 3.25
C VAL A 28 35.49 -24.21 3.26
N ASP A 29 35.29 -25.47 3.63
CA ASP A 29 36.37 -26.46 3.73
C ASP A 29 37.01 -26.75 2.36
N GLU A 30 36.20 -26.94 1.32
CA GLU A 30 36.70 -27.19 -0.04
C GLU A 30 37.38 -25.95 -0.63
N LEU A 31 36.85 -24.76 -0.37
CA LEU A 31 37.47 -23.51 -0.80
C LEU A 31 38.82 -23.28 -0.09
N GLU A 32 38.92 -23.46 1.23
CA GLU A 32 40.19 -23.29 1.96
C GLU A 32 41.25 -24.27 1.43
N GLU A 33 40.86 -25.52 1.16
CA GLU A 33 41.73 -26.53 0.59
C GLU A 33 42.19 -26.17 -0.84
N TRP A 34 41.27 -25.69 -1.67
CA TRP A 34 41.57 -25.27 -3.03
C TRP A 34 42.50 -24.05 -3.07
N LEU A 35 42.25 -23.03 -2.24
CA LEU A 35 43.11 -21.86 -2.11
C LEU A 35 44.54 -22.24 -1.70
N ARG A 36 44.67 -23.21 -0.78
CA ARG A 36 45.97 -23.73 -0.36
C ARG A 36 46.70 -24.44 -1.50
N THR A 37 45.98 -25.23 -2.29
CA THR A 37 46.55 -26.03 -3.37
C THR A 37 46.97 -25.18 -4.56
N GLU A 38 46.10 -24.27 -5.00
CA GLU A 38 46.32 -23.46 -6.20
C GLU A 38 47.22 -22.24 -5.97
N PHE A 39 47.12 -21.59 -4.81
CA PHE A 39 47.84 -20.33 -4.54
C PHE A 39 48.94 -20.45 -3.49
N ALA A 40 49.22 -21.65 -2.98
CA ALA A 40 50.21 -21.90 -1.93
C ALA A 40 50.07 -20.95 -0.72
N THR A 41 48.83 -20.54 -0.41
CA THR A 41 48.56 -19.57 0.66
C THR A 41 48.84 -20.22 2.02
N GLU A 42 49.64 -19.56 2.87
CA GLU A 42 49.80 -19.98 4.27
C GLU A 42 48.46 -19.83 5.01
N ARG A 43 48.19 -20.69 6.00
CA ARG A 43 46.93 -20.66 6.75
C ARG A 43 46.84 -19.34 7.52
N SER A 44 46.04 -18.40 6.99
CA SER A 44 45.61 -17.21 7.70
C SER A 44 44.27 -17.49 8.35
N ASP A 45 44.15 -17.22 9.64
CA ASP A 45 42.85 -17.26 10.33
C ASP A 45 41.94 -16.09 9.89
N GLU A 46 42.52 -15.08 9.23
CA GLU A 46 41.82 -13.91 8.70
C GLU A 46 41.02 -14.28 7.44
N LEU A 47 39.73 -13.94 7.49
CA LEU A 47 38.80 -14.14 6.41
C LEU A 47 39.02 -13.12 5.29
N LEU A 48 39.10 -13.58 4.04
CA LEU A 48 39.23 -12.69 2.89
C LEU A 48 37.96 -11.85 2.72
N ASP A 49 38.09 -10.52 2.70
CA ASP A 49 36.95 -9.61 2.48
C ASP A 49 36.25 -9.89 1.14
N GLY A 50 37.01 -10.23 0.12
CA GLY A 50 36.48 -10.63 -1.18
C GLY A 50 35.66 -11.92 -1.18
N TYR A 51 35.98 -12.88 -0.30
CA TYR A 51 35.16 -14.08 -0.12
C TYR A 51 33.79 -13.72 0.47
N LYS A 52 33.77 -12.93 1.56
CA LYS A 52 32.52 -12.41 2.14
C LYS A 52 31.70 -11.64 1.09
N PHE A 53 32.37 -10.81 0.30
CA PHE A 53 31.73 -10.04 -0.76
C PHE A 53 31.14 -10.95 -1.84
N PHE A 54 31.86 -11.98 -2.28
CA PHE A 54 31.36 -12.97 -3.25
C PHE A 54 30.12 -13.70 -2.72
N ILE A 55 30.16 -14.22 -1.49
CA ILE A 55 29.03 -14.93 -0.90
C ILE A 55 27.82 -14.02 -0.69
N GLU A 56 28.05 -12.78 -0.22
CA GLU A 56 26.98 -11.78 -0.14
C GLU A 56 26.35 -11.55 -1.52
N THR A 57 27.18 -11.42 -2.56
CA THR A 57 26.74 -11.24 -3.95
C THR A 57 25.96 -12.44 -4.45
N ALA A 58 26.36 -13.66 -4.07
CA ALA A 58 25.65 -14.88 -4.42
C ALA A 58 24.29 -15.01 -3.74
N ILE A 59 24.21 -14.71 -2.43
CA ILE A 59 22.94 -14.66 -1.69
C ILE A 59 22.01 -13.61 -2.29
N ARG A 60 22.54 -12.43 -2.65
CA ARG A 60 21.78 -11.40 -3.39
C ARG A 60 21.30 -11.95 -4.73
N GLY A 61 22.17 -12.54 -5.55
CA GLY A 61 21.80 -13.14 -6.83
C GLY A 61 20.68 -14.18 -6.71
N PHE A 62 20.71 -15.01 -5.66
CA PHE A 62 19.64 -15.93 -5.32
C PHE A 62 18.34 -15.20 -4.95
N LEU A 63 18.39 -14.24 -4.03
CA LEU A 63 17.23 -13.43 -3.64
C LEU A 63 16.64 -12.67 -4.83
N HIS A 64 17.45 -12.13 -5.74
CA HIS A 64 16.99 -11.46 -6.95
C HIS A 64 16.08 -12.38 -7.78
N ARG A 65 16.43 -13.67 -7.92
CA ARG A 65 15.62 -14.62 -8.67
C ARG A 65 14.29 -14.93 -7.99
N VAL A 66 14.22 -14.89 -6.67
CA VAL A 66 12.95 -15.06 -5.92
C VAL A 66 12.12 -13.77 -5.94
N ILE A 67 12.74 -12.61 -5.71
CA ILE A 67 12.09 -11.29 -5.65
C ILE A 67 11.39 -10.96 -6.98
N TYR A 68 12.06 -11.22 -8.11
CA TYR A 68 11.57 -10.83 -9.43
C TYR A 68 10.85 -11.96 -10.19
N SER A 69 10.60 -13.10 -9.55
CA SER A 69 9.81 -14.19 -10.14
C SER A 69 8.42 -14.30 -9.51
N ASN A 70 7.49 -14.82 -10.31
CA ASN A 70 6.19 -15.29 -9.82
C ASN A 70 6.33 -16.72 -9.26
N PHE A 71 7.23 -16.90 -8.29
CA PHE A 71 7.49 -18.21 -7.68
C PHE A 71 6.28 -18.62 -6.81
N PRO A 72 5.53 -19.68 -7.19
CA PRO A 72 4.23 -19.96 -6.57
C PRO A 72 4.34 -20.44 -5.12
N LEU A 73 5.47 -21.04 -4.74
CA LEU A 73 5.69 -21.58 -3.39
C LEU A 73 6.12 -20.50 -2.37
N ILE A 74 6.35 -19.26 -2.83
CA ILE A 74 6.67 -18.12 -1.97
C ILE A 74 5.91 -16.90 -2.54
N PRO A 75 4.58 -16.84 -2.35
CA PRO A 75 3.73 -15.83 -2.94
C PRO A 75 4.04 -14.42 -2.42
N GLU A 76 3.84 -13.44 -3.30
CA GLU A 76 3.85 -12.02 -2.95
C GLU A 76 2.44 -11.45 -2.86
N ASP A 77 2.29 -10.36 -2.11
CA ASP A 77 1.09 -9.54 -2.10
C ASP A 77 1.33 -8.20 -2.82
N PHE A 78 0.26 -7.43 -2.95
CA PHE A 78 0.31 -6.11 -3.59
C PHE A 78 1.26 -5.14 -2.86
N VAL A 79 1.37 -5.23 -1.53
CA VAL A 79 2.28 -4.40 -0.74
C VAL A 79 3.72 -4.65 -1.14
N PHE A 80 4.15 -5.91 -1.17
CA PHE A 80 5.52 -6.25 -1.55
C PHE A 80 5.82 -5.83 -3.00
N PHE A 81 4.88 -6.10 -3.93
CA PHE A 81 4.99 -5.65 -5.31
C PHE A 81 5.24 -4.14 -5.38
N ARG A 82 4.46 -3.36 -4.62
CA ARG A 82 4.53 -1.90 -4.63
C ARG A 82 5.79 -1.36 -3.95
N ALA A 83 6.19 -1.92 -2.81
CA ALA A 83 7.44 -1.59 -2.13
C ALA A 83 8.64 -1.84 -3.06
N ARG A 84 8.65 -2.97 -3.79
CA ARG A 84 9.67 -3.28 -4.79
C ARG A 84 9.69 -2.30 -5.96
N PHE A 85 8.52 -1.91 -6.46
CA PHE A 85 8.40 -0.94 -7.56
C PHE A 85 8.98 0.43 -7.18
N GLU A 86 8.70 0.91 -5.96
CA GLU A 86 9.21 2.19 -5.45
C GLU A 86 10.65 2.12 -4.91
N GLY A 87 11.18 0.91 -4.71
CA GLY A 87 12.51 0.71 -4.15
C GLY A 87 12.61 1.00 -2.66
N ILE A 88 11.55 0.65 -1.92
CA ILE A 88 11.52 0.80 -0.47
C ILE A 88 12.41 -0.25 0.17
N GLU A 89 13.25 0.18 1.12
CA GLU A 89 14.14 -0.70 1.85
C GLU A 89 13.35 -1.75 2.65
N LEU A 90 13.81 -3.00 2.66
CA LEU A 90 13.16 -4.13 3.30
C LEU A 90 12.83 -3.91 4.79
N SER A 91 13.58 -3.06 5.49
CA SER A 91 13.31 -2.74 6.90
C SER A 91 12.14 -1.79 7.11
N SER A 92 11.70 -1.05 6.08
CA SER A 92 10.72 0.04 6.17
C SER A 92 9.29 -0.40 5.83
N PHE A 93 9.01 -1.71 5.85
CA PHE A 93 7.65 -2.24 5.76
C PHE A 93 7.52 -3.58 6.51
N PRO A 94 6.32 -3.92 7.06
CA PRO A 94 6.09 -5.12 7.86
C PRO A 94 6.04 -6.39 7.00
N ASN A 95 5.88 -7.55 7.64
CA ASN A 95 5.74 -8.83 6.93
C ASN A 95 4.32 -9.03 6.46
N THR A 96 4.01 -8.53 5.26
CA THR A 96 2.65 -8.62 4.71
C THR A 96 2.39 -9.90 3.91
N CYS A 97 3.45 -10.59 3.48
CA CYS A 97 3.38 -11.85 2.74
C CYS A 97 4.59 -12.76 2.99
N GLU A 98 4.49 -14.01 2.55
CA GLU A 98 5.54 -15.02 2.66
C GLU A 98 6.85 -14.60 1.99
N LYS A 99 6.77 -13.95 0.82
CA LYS A 99 7.96 -13.44 0.13
C LYS A 99 8.72 -12.41 0.97
N THR A 100 8.02 -11.49 1.63
CA THR A 100 8.65 -10.52 2.52
C THR A 100 9.37 -11.22 3.68
N ALA A 101 8.71 -12.19 4.32
CA ALA A 101 9.27 -12.91 5.44
C ALA A 101 10.49 -13.75 5.04
N PHE A 102 10.41 -14.46 3.92
CA PHE A 102 11.51 -15.22 3.32
C PHE A 102 12.76 -14.36 3.10
N ILE A 103 12.60 -13.21 2.45
CA ILE A 103 13.72 -12.32 2.14
C ILE A 103 14.34 -11.79 3.43
N LYS A 104 13.53 -11.39 4.43
CA LYS A 104 14.06 -10.91 5.72
C LYS A 104 14.83 -11.98 6.46
N ASN A 105 14.33 -13.22 6.48
CA ASN A 105 15.01 -14.34 7.13
C ASN A 105 16.38 -14.62 6.50
N ILE A 106 16.46 -14.63 5.16
CA ILE A 106 17.72 -14.77 4.44
C ILE A 106 18.65 -13.57 4.68
N ASN A 107 18.09 -12.37 4.80
CA ASN A 107 18.87 -11.16 5.02
C ASN A 107 19.63 -11.17 6.36
N GLU A 108 19.12 -11.88 7.38
CA GLU A 108 19.80 -12.03 8.66
C GLU A 108 21.08 -12.88 8.57
N TYR A 109 21.09 -13.91 7.72
CA TYR A 109 22.30 -14.67 7.42
C TYR A 109 23.36 -13.79 6.76
N ARG A 110 22.95 -13.00 5.77
CA ARG A 110 23.82 -12.01 5.11
C ARG A 110 24.40 -11.01 6.12
N ARG A 111 23.58 -10.47 7.03
CA ARG A 111 24.03 -9.55 8.09
C ARG A 111 25.01 -10.21 9.05
N SER A 112 24.80 -11.47 9.39
CA SER A 112 25.70 -12.27 10.24
C SER A 112 27.04 -12.52 9.56
N LEU A 113 27.02 -12.89 8.27
CA LEU A 113 28.22 -13.11 7.47
C LEU A 113 29.07 -11.84 7.33
N ARG A 114 28.44 -10.66 7.14
CA ARG A 114 29.15 -9.38 7.09
C ARG A 114 29.95 -9.09 8.38
N LYS A 115 29.49 -9.58 9.52
CA LYS A 115 30.16 -9.40 10.83
C LYS A 115 31.24 -10.45 11.08
N ALA A 116 31.30 -11.52 10.30
CA ALA A 116 32.31 -12.55 10.45
C ALA A 116 33.72 -12.01 10.13
N SER A 117 34.65 -12.32 11.02
CA SER A 117 36.05 -11.87 10.96
C SER A 117 37.03 -13.00 10.71
N SER A 118 36.58 -14.25 10.83
CA SER A 118 37.38 -15.46 10.64
C SER A 118 36.65 -16.51 9.81
N TRP A 119 37.42 -17.42 9.21
CA TRP A 119 36.89 -18.57 8.46
C TRP A 119 35.90 -19.41 9.28
N LYS A 120 36.20 -19.65 10.56
CA LYS A 120 35.33 -20.42 11.45
C LYS A 120 33.97 -19.76 11.70
N GLU A 121 33.97 -18.43 11.88
CA GLU A 121 32.73 -17.67 12.05
C GLU A 121 31.89 -17.70 10.78
N ALA A 122 32.52 -17.49 9.61
CA ALA A 122 31.84 -17.58 8.33
C ALA A 122 31.29 -19.00 8.08
N GLN A 123 32.07 -20.04 8.35
CA GLN A 123 31.65 -21.43 8.21
C GLN A 123 30.42 -21.74 9.07
N THR A 124 30.39 -21.28 10.31
CA THR A 124 29.21 -21.49 11.19
C THR A 124 27.94 -20.89 10.55
N VAL A 125 28.03 -19.63 10.09
CA VAL A 125 26.88 -18.95 9.46
C VAL A 125 26.47 -19.64 8.16
N LEU A 126 27.43 -20.12 7.38
CA LEU A 126 27.20 -20.73 6.08
C LEU A 126 26.71 -22.18 6.16
N ASP A 127 27.16 -22.95 7.15
CA ASP A 127 26.64 -24.30 7.42
C ASP A 127 25.15 -24.21 7.81
N ASP A 128 24.80 -23.28 8.69
CA ASP A 128 23.42 -22.99 9.06
C ASP A 128 22.61 -22.55 7.81
N PHE A 129 23.16 -21.65 6.99
CA PHE A 129 22.51 -21.21 5.74
C PHE A 129 22.28 -22.37 4.77
N ARG A 130 23.28 -23.24 4.57
CA ARG A 130 23.17 -24.40 3.68
C ARG A 130 22.11 -25.37 4.17
N GLN A 131 22.10 -25.65 5.47
CA GLN A 131 21.15 -26.57 6.08
C GLN A 131 19.72 -26.03 6.07
N GLU A 132 19.52 -24.76 6.41
CA GLU A 132 18.18 -24.20 6.58
C GLU A 132 17.60 -23.66 5.28
N VAL A 133 18.41 -23.04 4.43
CA VAL A 133 17.95 -22.35 3.22
C VAL A 133 18.20 -23.17 1.97
N ILE A 134 19.42 -23.65 1.72
CA ILE A 134 19.76 -24.33 0.47
C ILE A 134 19.18 -25.74 0.39
N GLN A 135 19.21 -26.49 1.50
CA GLN A 135 18.76 -27.88 1.53
C GLN A 135 17.29 -28.05 1.08
N PRO A 136 16.32 -27.22 1.51
CA PRO A 136 14.97 -27.23 0.94
C PRO A 136 14.91 -27.08 -0.59
N PHE A 137 15.76 -26.25 -1.20
CA PHE A 137 15.80 -26.12 -2.67
C PHE A 137 16.44 -27.35 -3.35
N LYS A 138 17.37 -28.04 -2.68
CA LYS A 138 17.90 -29.33 -3.15
C LYS A 138 16.84 -30.41 -3.12
N GLU A 139 16.02 -30.46 -2.06
CA GLU A 139 14.88 -31.37 -1.95
C GLU A 139 13.84 -31.07 -3.04
N LEU A 140 13.48 -29.79 -3.23
CA LEU A 140 12.61 -29.34 -4.32
C LEU A 140 13.15 -29.79 -5.70
N PHE A 141 14.45 -29.65 -5.94
CA PHE A 141 15.08 -30.12 -7.17
C PHE A 141 14.98 -31.64 -7.34
N GLN A 142 15.24 -32.40 -6.28
CA GLN A 142 15.27 -33.86 -6.33
C GLN A 142 13.88 -34.45 -6.53
N GLU A 143 12.90 -34.00 -5.73
CA GLU A 143 11.60 -34.64 -5.55
C GLU A 143 10.50 -34.01 -6.41
N HIS A 144 10.62 -32.71 -6.72
CA HIS A 144 9.50 -31.91 -7.23
C HIS A 144 9.82 -31.12 -8.50
N THR A 145 10.94 -31.44 -9.15
CA THR A 145 11.38 -30.77 -10.38
C THR A 145 11.48 -31.76 -11.53
N VAL A 146 10.90 -31.37 -12.67
CA VAL A 146 10.95 -32.10 -13.94
C VAL A 146 11.74 -31.31 -14.97
N SER A 147 12.48 -32.02 -15.82
CA SER A 147 13.17 -31.44 -16.97
C SER A 147 12.24 -31.30 -18.16
N SER A 148 12.54 -30.34 -19.05
CA SER A 148 11.87 -30.26 -20.36
C SER A 148 12.05 -31.56 -21.13
N SER A 149 11.00 -32.00 -21.82
CA SER A 149 11.06 -33.13 -22.76
C SER A 149 11.76 -32.79 -24.08
N ASP A 150 12.05 -31.51 -24.32
CA ASP A 150 12.63 -31.04 -25.58
C ASP A 150 14.13 -31.35 -25.71
N TYR A 151 14.78 -31.71 -24.60
CA TYR A 151 16.21 -32.00 -24.56
C TYR A 151 16.47 -33.39 -23.97
N GLU A 152 17.33 -34.17 -24.64
CA GLU A 152 17.83 -35.46 -24.13
C GLU A 152 19.03 -35.25 -23.19
N ILE A 153 18.87 -34.38 -22.19
CA ILE A 153 19.91 -34.03 -21.21
C ILE A 153 19.42 -34.42 -19.81
N GLU A 154 20.30 -35.02 -19.01
CA GLU A 154 19.95 -35.39 -17.64
C GLU A 154 19.63 -34.15 -16.77
N LYS A 155 18.66 -34.29 -15.86
CA LYS A 155 18.19 -33.21 -14.99
C LYS A 155 19.32 -32.50 -14.23
N ALA A 156 20.30 -33.25 -13.74
CA ALA A 156 21.47 -32.71 -13.03
C ALA A 156 22.38 -31.87 -13.95
N GLU A 157 22.58 -32.29 -15.19
CA GLU A 157 23.37 -31.54 -16.16
C GLU A 157 22.64 -30.26 -16.58
N LEU A 158 21.31 -30.28 -16.71
CA LEU A 158 20.53 -29.05 -16.94
C LEU A 158 20.65 -28.05 -15.79
N LEU A 159 20.68 -28.52 -14.54
CA LEU A 159 20.95 -27.66 -13.38
C LEU A 159 22.37 -27.07 -13.46
N ARG A 160 23.39 -27.89 -13.74
CA ARG A 160 24.77 -27.43 -13.91
C ARG A 160 24.90 -26.37 -15.00
N LEU A 161 24.26 -26.56 -16.16
CA LEU A 161 24.23 -25.57 -17.23
C LEU A 161 23.56 -24.26 -16.79
N LYS A 162 22.48 -24.35 -16.00
CA LYS A 162 21.86 -23.17 -15.38
C LYS A 162 22.81 -22.47 -14.42
N THR A 163 23.50 -23.20 -13.56
CA THR A 163 24.50 -22.64 -12.65
C THR A 163 25.61 -21.92 -13.41
N ILE A 164 26.14 -22.52 -14.50
CA ILE A 164 27.11 -21.88 -15.40
C ILE A 164 26.57 -20.56 -15.96
N PHE A 165 25.31 -20.52 -16.43
CA PHE A 165 24.68 -19.29 -16.89
C PHE A 165 24.70 -18.18 -15.84
N HIS A 166 24.38 -18.53 -14.59
CA HIS A 166 24.33 -17.58 -13.49
C HIS A 166 25.72 -17.06 -13.14
N VAL A 167 26.72 -17.94 -13.00
CA VAL A 167 28.10 -17.53 -12.74
C VAL A 167 28.59 -16.58 -13.84
N PHE A 168 28.38 -16.98 -15.10
CA PHE A 168 28.75 -16.18 -16.26
C PHE A 168 28.07 -14.79 -16.29
N THR A 169 26.74 -14.73 -16.19
CA THR A 169 26.01 -13.46 -16.38
C THR A 169 25.92 -12.58 -15.13
N GLN A 170 26.11 -13.13 -13.94
CA GLN A 170 25.88 -12.41 -12.68
C GLN A 170 27.15 -12.11 -11.88
N PHE A 171 28.26 -12.79 -12.18
CA PHE A 171 29.50 -12.69 -11.41
C PHE A 171 30.73 -12.36 -12.26
N ASN A 172 30.79 -12.81 -13.52
CA ASN A 172 31.82 -12.40 -14.47
C ASN A 172 31.48 -11.08 -15.17
N ASP A 173 30.20 -10.83 -15.47
CA ASP A 173 29.76 -9.54 -16.01
C ASP A 173 29.79 -8.47 -14.90
N VAL A 174 30.75 -7.56 -15.04
CA VAL A 174 30.99 -6.48 -14.09
C VAL A 174 31.06 -5.13 -14.78
N GLY A 175 30.46 -4.99 -15.97
CA GLY A 175 30.57 -3.80 -16.82
C GLY A 175 30.22 -2.47 -16.15
N ASP A 176 29.42 -2.50 -15.08
CA ASP A 176 29.06 -1.34 -14.25
C ASP A 176 30.07 -1.03 -13.12
N GLY A 177 31.21 -1.74 -13.07
CA GLY A 177 32.25 -1.61 -12.04
C GLY A 177 32.06 -2.52 -10.81
N TYR A 178 31.03 -3.37 -10.83
CA TYR A 178 30.71 -4.34 -9.78
C TYR A 178 29.84 -5.46 -10.37
N PRO A 179 29.67 -6.61 -9.69
CA PRO A 179 28.89 -7.72 -10.21
C PRO A 179 27.40 -7.40 -10.36
N ASN A 180 26.80 -7.78 -11.50
CA ASN A 180 25.39 -7.56 -11.81
C ASN A 180 24.41 -8.04 -10.73
N SER A 181 24.75 -9.11 -9.99
CA SER A 181 23.89 -9.64 -8.92
C SER A 181 23.89 -8.82 -7.63
N TYR A 182 24.80 -7.84 -7.48
CA TYR A 182 24.90 -7.11 -6.24
C TYR A 182 23.74 -6.12 -6.05
N PHE A 183 23.28 -5.43 -7.09
CA PHE A 183 22.27 -4.39 -6.91
C PHE A 183 20.85 -4.98 -6.89
N ILE A 184 20.13 -4.78 -5.79
CA ILE A 184 18.73 -5.20 -5.61
C ILE A 184 17.99 -4.07 -4.91
N THR A 185 16.96 -3.54 -5.56
CA THR A 185 16.28 -2.28 -5.19
C THR A 185 15.82 -2.23 -3.73
N ILE A 186 15.35 -3.35 -3.17
CA ILE A 186 14.81 -3.39 -1.80
C ILE A 186 15.83 -3.73 -0.71
N LEU A 187 17.09 -4.03 -1.07
CA LEU A 187 18.13 -4.40 -0.11
C LEU A 187 19.17 -3.28 0.04
N ASP A 188 19.62 -3.03 1.28
CA ASP A 188 20.62 -2.01 1.59
C ASP A 188 21.90 -2.15 0.74
N THR A 189 22.32 -1.12 0.02
CA THR A 189 23.55 -1.15 -0.78
C THR A 189 24.70 -0.49 -0.03
N ASP A 190 25.77 -1.23 0.26
CA ASP A 190 27.03 -0.67 0.83
C ASP A 190 28.19 -0.99 -0.13
N LEU A 191 28.19 -0.31 -1.28
CA LEU A 191 29.26 -0.37 -2.29
C LEU A 191 30.06 0.93 -2.28
N ARG A 192 31.02 1.01 -1.37
CA ARG A 192 32.04 2.07 -1.37
C ARG A 192 33.25 1.61 -2.17
N GLU A 193 33.91 2.53 -2.87
CA GLU A 193 35.10 2.26 -3.69
C GLU A 193 36.18 1.51 -2.89
N GLU A 194 36.50 1.96 -1.68
CA GLU A 194 37.46 1.31 -0.77
C GLU A 194 37.13 -0.17 -0.49
N ARG A 195 35.83 -0.50 -0.37
CA ARG A 195 35.36 -1.87 -0.14
C ARG A 195 35.47 -2.72 -1.41
N LEU A 196 35.19 -2.15 -2.57
CA LEU A 196 35.33 -2.84 -3.85
C LEU A 196 36.80 -3.16 -4.13
N GLU A 197 37.71 -2.20 -3.90
CA GLU A 197 39.15 -2.42 -4.06
C GLU A 197 39.66 -3.52 -3.13
N SER A 198 39.27 -3.51 -1.85
CA SER A 198 39.71 -4.54 -0.89
C SER A 198 39.09 -5.93 -1.16
N ALA A 199 37.94 -5.97 -1.82
CA ALA A 199 37.22 -7.22 -2.10
C ALA A 199 37.73 -7.95 -3.36
N LEU A 200 38.45 -7.30 -4.27
CA LEU A 200 38.73 -7.88 -5.60
C LEU A 200 39.49 -9.21 -5.51
N GLU A 201 40.58 -9.27 -4.73
CA GLU A 201 41.43 -10.47 -4.64
C GLU A 201 40.66 -11.70 -4.14
N GLY A 202 39.92 -11.56 -3.05
CA GLY A 202 39.13 -12.67 -2.51
C GLY A 202 37.96 -13.03 -3.43
N TYR A 203 37.37 -12.04 -4.11
CA TYR A 203 36.24 -12.26 -5.02
C TYR A 203 36.66 -13.07 -6.24
N THR A 204 37.74 -12.67 -6.92
CA THR A 204 38.21 -13.33 -8.15
C THR A 204 38.69 -14.76 -7.88
N ARG A 205 39.35 -15.00 -6.73
CA ARG A 205 39.72 -16.35 -6.30
C ARG A 205 38.50 -17.22 -6.00
N THR A 206 37.47 -16.67 -5.35
CA THR A 206 36.24 -17.41 -5.05
C THR A 206 35.48 -17.72 -6.35
N LEU A 207 35.38 -16.75 -7.27
CA LEU A 207 34.80 -16.95 -8.59
C LEU A 207 35.53 -18.04 -9.38
N GLN A 208 36.86 -18.03 -9.33
CA GLN A 208 37.68 -19.06 -9.98
C GLN A 208 37.47 -20.44 -9.38
N PHE A 209 37.33 -20.54 -8.05
CA PHE A 209 36.97 -21.79 -7.39
C PHE A 209 35.60 -22.29 -7.86
N VAL A 210 34.58 -21.44 -7.90
CA VAL A 210 33.24 -21.84 -8.37
C VAL A 210 33.29 -22.36 -9.81
N TRP A 211 34.07 -21.73 -10.68
CA TRP A 211 34.29 -22.24 -12.04
C TRP A 211 34.96 -23.61 -12.07
N SER A 212 35.96 -23.86 -11.22
CA SER A 212 36.63 -25.17 -11.16
C SER A 212 35.68 -26.30 -10.74
N GLN A 213 34.62 -25.99 -9.99
CA GLN A 213 33.58 -26.97 -9.63
C GLN A 213 32.57 -27.21 -10.76
N LEU A 214 32.44 -26.28 -11.72
CA LEU A 214 31.41 -26.29 -12.74
C LEU A 214 31.88 -26.82 -14.10
N VAL A 215 33.17 -26.87 -14.38
CA VAL A 215 33.69 -27.38 -15.66
C VAL A 215 34.65 -28.54 -15.44
N GLU A 216 34.89 -29.33 -16.49
CA GLU A 216 35.90 -30.39 -16.45
C GLU A 216 37.30 -29.79 -16.22
N ASP A 217 38.17 -30.52 -15.54
CA ASP A 217 39.53 -30.06 -15.20
C ASP A 217 40.31 -29.62 -16.45
N GLU A 218 40.19 -30.35 -17.57
CA GLU A 218 40.82 -29.96 -18.83
C GLU A 218 40.32 -28.60 -19.32
N VAL A 219 39.01 -28.36 -19.29
CA VAL A 219 38.40 -27.08 -19.71
C VAL A 219 38.85 -25.95 -18.77
N PHE A 220 38.88 -26.19 -17.46
CA PHE A 220 39.34 -25.19 -16.50
C PHE A 220 40.78 -24.75 -16.75
N GLN A 221 41.68 -25.72 -16.96
CA GLN A 221 43.12 -25.46 -17.12
C GLN A 221 43.49 -24.88 -18.49
N GLU A 222 42.76 -25.25 -19.55
CA GLU A 222 43.07 -24.81 -20.93
C GLU A 222 42.42 -23.47 -21.33
N THR A 223 41.48 -22.95 -20.54
CA THR A 223 40.76 -21.70 -20.84
C THR A 223 41.19 -20.54 -19.93
N CYS A 224 40.60 -19.37 -20.16
CA CYS A 224 40.81 -18.16 -19.36
C CYS A 224 40.42 -18.31 -17.88
N LEU A 225 39.62 -19.33 -17.52
CA LEU A 225 39.12 -19.58 -16.16
C LEU A 225 40.25 -19.75 -15.14
N SER A 226 41.34 -20.45 -15.50
CA SER A 226 42.53 -20.62 -14.65
C SER A 226 43.25 -19.31 -14.30
N GLY A 227 42.93 -18.22 -15.02
CA GLY A 227 43.57 -16.91 -14.90
C GLY A 227 42.74 -15.83 -14.19
N LEU A 228 41.51 -16.11 -13.73
CA LEU A 228 40.59 -15.09 -13.18
C LEU A 228 41.18 -14.31 -11.99
N HIS A 229 41.93 -14.96 -11.11
CA HIS A 229 42.64 -14.31 -10.00
C HIS A 229 43.64 -13.23 -10.41
N ARG A 230 44.02 -13.15 -11.69
CA ARG A 230 44.99 -12.17 -12.20
C ARG A 230 44.36 -10.80 -12.45
N SER A 231 43.04 -10.66 -12.29
CA SER A 231 42.38 -9.37 -12.39
C SER A 231 42.87 -8.40 -11.29
N GLU A 232 43.32 -7.22 -11.71
CA GLU A 232 43.79 -6.11 -10.88
C GLU A 232 42.70 -5.04 -10.67
N THR A 233 41.66 -5.01 -11.52
CA THR A 233 40.52 -4.09 -11.43
C THR A 233 39.19 -4.76 -11.79
N TRP A 234 38.06 -4.17 -11.36
CA TRP A 234 36.71 -4.66 -11.70
C TRP A 234 36.38 -4.49 -13.19
N ALA A 235 36.29 -3.25 -13.69
CA ALA A 235 35.85 -2.95 -15.05
C ALA A 235 36.64 -1.83 -15.70
N TYR A 236 36.57 -1.75 -17.03
CA TYR A 236 37.18 -0.70 -17.82
C TYR A 236 36.43 0.63 -17.67
N SER A 237 37.03 1.62 -17.01
CA SER A 237 36.43 2.97 -16.94
C SER A 237 36.50 3.66 -18.30
N ILE A 238 35.34 3.97 -18.88
CA ILE A 238 35.18 4.79 -20.09
C ILE A 238 35.78 6.20 -19.91
N ASP A 239 35.97 6.68 -18.69
CA ASP A 239 36.56 8.02 -18.43
C ASP A 239 38.06 8.13 -18.73
N THR A 240 38.73 7.04 -19.14
CA THR A 240 40.16 7.03 -19.51
C THR A 240 40.44 7.11 -21.02
N PHE A 241 39.54 7.73 -21.80
CA PHE A 241 39.77 8.00 -23.23
C PHE A 241 40.93 8.97 -23.55
N ASP A 242 41.59 9.56 -22.54
CA ASP A 242 42.66 10.57 -22.74
C ASP A 242 44.10 10.01 -22.68
N ASP A 243 44.32 8.74 -22.33
CA ASP A 243 45.69 8.18 -22.30
C ASP A 243 45.97 7.36 -23.57
N ALA A 244 46.25 8.07 -24.66
CA ALA A 244 46.53 7.58 -26.01
C ALA A 244 47.85 6.77 -26.15
N GLY A 245 48.22 5.97 -25.13
CA GLY A 245 49.48 5.22 -25.10
C GLY A 245 49.39 3.79 -24.56
N ALA A 246 48.31 3.40 -23.89
CA ALA A 246 48.16 2.03 -23.38
C ALA A 246 47.48 1.13 -24.43
N THR A 247 48.16 0.08 -24.85
CA THR A 247 47.54 -1.00 -25.62
C THR A 247 46.55 -1.76 -24.74
N PRO A 248 45.36 -2.14 -25.23
CA PRO A 248 44.36 -2.94 -24.49
C PRO A 248 44.91 -4.24 -23.86
N ASP A 249 46.02 -4.76 -24.38
CA ASP A 249 46.67 -5.99 -23.92
C ASP A 249 47.32 -5.92 -22.53
N GLU A 250 47.53 -4.73 -21.93
CA GLU A 250 48.32 -4.60 -20.70
C GLU A 250 47.52 -4.48 -19.39
N ARG A 251 46.18 -4.41 -19.41
CA ARG A 251 45.37 -4.28 -18.19
C ARG A 251 44.54 -5.55 -17.94
N ALA A 252 44.66 -6.11 -16.74
CA ALA A 252 43.93 -7.29 -16.29
C ALA A 252 42.66 -6.85 -15.52
N ASP A 253 41.59 -6.48 -16.22
CA ASP A 253 40.29 -6.26 -15.57
C ASP A 253 39.42 -7.53 -15.60
N LEU A 254 38.46 -7.62 -14.67
CA LEU A 254 37.57 -8.79 -14.57
C LEU A 254 36.54 -8.82 -15.71
N ASP A 255 36.06 -7.67 -16.16
CA ASP A 255 35.07 -7.56 -17.24
C ASP A 255 35.58 -8.15 -18.57
N ARG A 256 36.88 -8.01 -18.88
CA ARG A 256 37.50 -8.67 -20.03
C ARG A 256 37.26 -10.18 -20.04
N PHE A 257 37.32 -10.83 -18.87
CA PHE A 257 37.07 -12.26 -18.77
C PHE A 257 35.62 -12.64 -19.10
N PHE A 258 34.64 -11.72 -18.98
CA PHE A 258 33.28 -12.00 -19.44
C PHE A 258 33.26 -12.30 -20.94
N GLY A 259 33.97 -11.51 -21.75
CA GLY A 259 34.10 -11.77 -23.19
C GLY A 259 34.81 -13.10 -23.48
N GLU A 260 35.90 -13.38 -22.79
CA GLU A 260 36.70 -14.60 -22.99
C GLU A 260 35.93 -15.87 -22.56
N VAL A 261 35.29 -15.86 -21.38
CA VAL A 261 34.48 -16.99 -20.88
C VAL A 261 33.33 -17.30 -21.83
N LYS A 262 32.72 -16.28 -22.46
CA LYS A 262 31.66 -16.49 -23.45
C LYS A 262 32.13 -17.32 -24.63
N GLU A 263 33.30 -16.99 -25.18
CA GLU A 263 33.85 -17.63 -26.38
C GLU A 263 34.48 -18.99 -26.07
N ASP A 264 35.21 -19.09 -24.96
CA ASP A 264 36.03 -20.26 -24.64
C ASP A 264 35.26 -21.35 -23.89
N VAL A 265 34.15 -20.99 -23.20
CA VAL A 265 33.42 -21.91 -22.32
C VAL A 265 31.94 -22.00 -22.71
N VAL A 266 31.22 -20.88 -22.68
CA VAL A 266 29.74 -20.89 -22.83
C VAL A 266 29.32 -21.34 -24.23
N ARG A 267 29.84 -20.71 -25.29
CA ARG A 267 29.48 -21.06 -26.67
C ARG A 267 29.83 -22.50 -27.06
N PRO A 268 31.02 -23.03 -26.71
CA PRO A 268 31.33 -24.45 -26.93
C PRO A 268 30.34 -25.40 -26.25
N LEU A 269 29.96 -25.12 -24.99
CA LEU A 269 28.98 -25.94 -24.26
C LEU A 269 27.59 -25.89 -24.89
N GLU A 270 27.09 -24.71 -25.26
CA GLU A 270 25.79 -24.57 -25.97
C GLU A 270 25.77 -25.37 -27.28
N ALA A 271 26.87 -25.29 -28.05
CA ALA A 271 27.02 -26.01 -29.30
C ALA A 271 27.10 -27.54 -29.11
N GLU A 272 27.82 -28.01 -28.09
CA GLU A 272 27.96 -29.44 -27.78
C GLU A 272 26.62 -30.03 -27.32
N LYS A 273 25.93 -29.34 -26.40
CA LYS A 273 24.69 -29.83 -25.77
C LYS A 273 23.44 -29.54 -26.59
N THR A 274 23.56 -28.75 -27.67
CA THR A 274 22.43 -28.34 -28.54
C THR A 274 21.28 -27.74 -27.72
N VAL A 275 21.64 -26.93 -26.71
CA VAL A 275 20.70 -26.23 -25.83
C VAL A 275 21.19 -24.81 -25.66
N GLU A 276 20.28 -23.84 -25.74
CA GLU A 276 20.60 -22.49 -25.30
C GLU A 276 20.56 -22.51 -23.78
N ILE A 277 21.69 -22.23 -23.14
CA ILE A 277 21.84 -22.31 -21.68
C ILE A 277 20.84 -21.38 -20.97
N MET A 278 20.34 -20.36 -21.67
CA MET A 278 19.32 -19.41 -21.22
C MET A 278 17.89 -19.99 -21.18
N ASP A 279 17.56 -21.06 -21.91
CA ASP A 279 16.19 -21.57 -22.06
C ASP A 279 15.59 -22.10 -20.76
N ASN A 280 14.28 -21.93 -20.56
CA ASN A 280 13.59 -22.52 -19.41
C ASN A 280 13.48 -24.05 -19.57
N VAL A 281 14.31 -24.78 -18.84
CA VAL A 281 14.47 -26.25 -18.99
C VAL A 281 14.11 -27.04 -17.73
N LEU A 282 13.85 -26.39 -16.61
CA LEU A 282 13.47 -27.01 -15.33
C LEU A 282 12.19 -26.37 -14.79
N PHE A 283 11.23 -27.20 -14.43
CA PHE A 283 9.89 -26.80 -14.04
C PHE A 283 9.43 -27.51 -12.76
N LEU A 284 8.57 -26.86 -11.99
CA LEU A 284 7.87 -27.51 -10.89
C LEU A 284 6.92 -28.60 -11.40
N ASP A 285 6.87 -29.71 -10.65
CA ASP A 285 5.80 -30.68 -10.73
C ASP A 285 4.51 -30.09 -10.11
N GLU A 286 3.34 -30.62 -10.49
CA GLU A 286 2.04 -30.13 -10.02
C GLU A 286 1.70 -30.57 -8.59
N GLU A 287 2.48 -31.49 -8.03
CA GLU A 287 2.20 -32.12 -6.73
C GLU A 287 2.84 -31.41 -5.52
N VAL A 288 3.46 -30.24 -5.69
CA VAL A 288 4.11 -29.54 -4.56
C VAL A 288 3.08 -28.83 -3.69
N GLU A 289 3.09 -29.12 -2.38
CA GLU A 289 2.24 -28.45 -1.42
C GLU A 289 2.64 -26.97 -1.28
N GLU A 290 1.65 -26.08 -1.15
CA GLU A 290 1.88 -24.63 -1.06
C GLU A 290 2.71 -24.24 0.18
N ASP A 291 2.71 -25.06 1.22
CA ASP A 291 3.37 -24.81 2.50
C ASP A 291 4.80 -25.37 2.57
N PHE A 292 5.37 -25.84 1.44
CA PHE A 292 6.71 -26.45 1.36
C PHE A 292 7.82 -25.59 2.01
N PHE A 293 7.73 -24.26 1.93
CA PHE A 293 8.72 -23.33 2.51
C PHE A 293 8.29 -22.66 3.82
N THR A 294 7.27 -23.18 4.52
CA THR A 294 6.73 -22.55 5.75
C THR A 294 7.79 -22.31 6.82
N ASP A 295 8.75 -23.22 6.98
CA ASP A 295 9.85 -23.06 7.96
C ASP A 295 10.80 -21.91 7.61
N LEU A 296 10.88 -21.52 6.33
CA LEU A 296 11.66 -20.37 5.86
C LEU A 296 10.88 -19.06 5.91
N THR A 297 9.55 -19.10 6.05
CA THR A 297 8.69 -17.92 6.09
C THR A 297 8.20 -17.59 7.50
N SER A 298 8.28 -18.52 8.46
CA SER A 298 7.69 -18.36 9.80
C SER A 298 8.55 -17.63 10.86
N ARG A 299 9.85 -17.37 10.59
CA ARG A 299 10.86 -17.02 11.64
C ARG A 299 11.02 -15.54 12.01
N THR A 300 10.21 -14.62 11.49
CA THR A 300 10.56 -13.19 11.51
C THR A 300 10.21 -12.43 12.79
N GLN A 301 11.15 -11.60 13.25
CA GLN A 301 10.88 -10.43 14.11
C GLN A 301 10.36 -9.27 13.26
N GLU A 302 9.28 -8.64 13.70
CA GLU A 302 8.83 -7.36 13.13
C GLU A 302 9.58 -6.21 13.80
N ASN A 303 10.14 -5.32 12.99
CA ASN A 303 10.55 -4.01 13.46
C ASN A 303 9.31 -3.12 13.48
N GLY A 304 9.16 -2.31 14.52
CA GLY A 304 8.17 -1.25 14.51
C GLY A 304 8.55 -0.21 13.45
N LEU A 305 7.56 0.25 12.68
CA LEU A 305 7.72 1.39 11.80
C LEU A 305 7.69 2.68 12.61
N ASP A 306 8.42 3.70 12.16
CA ASP A 306 8.16 5.05 12.65
C ASP A 306 6.87 5.64 12.04
N THR A 307 6.42 6.80 12.53
CA THR A 307 5.16 7.40 12.08
C THR A 307 5.15 7.71 10.58
N GLN A 308 6.27 8.16 10.00
CA GLN A 308 6.36 8.47 8.58
C GLN A 308 6.33 7.20 7.75
N GLU A 309 7.07 6.17 8.15
CA GLU A 309 7.07 4.86 7.51
C GLU A 309 5.67 4.21 7.59
N GLU A 310 4.99 4.31 8.73
CA GLU A 310 3.62 3.81 8.89
C GLU A 310 2.66 4.57 7.98
N PHE A 311 2.70 5.90 7.94
CA PHE A 311 1.88 6.71 7.05
C PHE A 311 2.11 6.38 5.57
N ASP A 312 3.37 6.26 5.17
CA ASP A 312 3.78 5.87 3.83
C ASP A 312 3.28 4.48 3.45
N PHE A 313 3.41 3.53 4.38
CA PHE A 313 2.90 2.18 4.25
C PHE A 313 1.38 2.18 4.10
N GLN A 314 0.63 3.00 4.86
CA GLN A 314 -0.83 3.10 4.70
C GLN A 314 -1.22 3.54 3.30
N LEU A 315 -0.40 4.36 2.66
CA LEU A 315 -0.62 4.88 1.31
C LEU A 315 0.09 4.09 0.22
N PHE A 316 0.71 2.94 0.54
CA PHE A 316 1.53 2.17 -0.40
C PHE A 316 2.54 3.03 -1.17
N TRP A 317 3.09 4.06 -0.51
CA TRP A 317 4.03 5.00 -1.09
C TRP A 317 3.53 5.73 -2.35
N TYR A 318 2.22 5.75 -2.60
CA TYR A 318 1.63 6.54 -3.69
C TYR A 318 1.57 8.02 -3.36
N GLN A 319 1.51 8.83 -4.42
CA GLN A 319 1.20 10.26 -4.30
C GLN A 319 -0.26 10.46 -3.92
N VAL A 320 -0.55 11.62 -3.36
CA VAL A 320 -1.89 12.01 -2.90
C VAL A 320 -2.41 13.21 -3.69
N GLU A 321 -3.68 13.13 -4.08
CA GLU A 321 -4.44 14.25 -4.63
C GLU A 321 -5.66 14.57 -3.77
N PHE A 322 -5.90 15.87 -3.59
CA PHE A 322 -7.09 16.41 -2.95
C PHE A 322 -7.98 17.08 -3.99
N LEU A 323 -9.29 16.79 -3.96
CA LEU A 323 -10.24 17.42 -4.87
C LEU A 323 -10.55 18.86 -4.43
N ARG A 324 -10.24 19.85 -5.26
CA ARG A 324 -10.47 21.27 -4.94
C ARG A 324 -11.95 21.65 -4.93
N SER A 325 -12.37 22.19 -3.79
CA SER A 325 -13.42 23.20 -3.56
C SER A 325 -14.91 22.79 -3.67
N THR A 326 -15.63 23.16 -2.61
CA THR A 326 -17.03 22.90 -2.21
C THR A 326 -17.25 21.54 -1.56
N LYS A 327 -18.02 21.52 -0.46
CA LYS A 327 -18.45 20.32 0.29
C LYS A 327 -19.00 19.20 -0.59
N ILE A 328 -19.49 19.53 -1.79
CA ILE A 328 -20.05 18.55 -2.73
C ILE A 328 -18.96 17.62 -3.27
N PHE A 329 -17.76 18.14 -3.55
CA PHE A 329 -16.68 17.39 -4.20
C PHE A 329 -15.58 16.92 -3.24
N ASN A 330 -15.54 17.45 -2.02
CA ASN A 330 -14.65 16.98 -0.94
C ASN A 330 -15.41 16.33 0.25
N GLY A 331 -16.72 16.10 0.11
CA GLY A 331 -17.56 15.51 1.16
C GLY A 331 -17.82 14.01 0.98
N VAL A 332 -18.47 13.41 1.99
CA VAL A 332 -18.87 12.00 1.98
C VAL A 332 -19.62 11.55 0.71
N PRO A 333 -20.53 12.34 0.09
CA PRO A 333 -21.18 11.92 -1.16
C PRO A 333 -20.21 11.66 -2.32
N ALA A 334 -19.13 12.44 -2.42
CA ALA A 334 -18.12 12.25 -3.45
C ALA A 334 -17.25 11.02 -3.14
N PHE A 335 -16.87 10.83 -1.88
CA PHE A 335 -16.19 9.62 -1.41
C PHE A 335 -16.98 8.36 -1.75
N ILE A 336 -18.27 8.30 -1.36
CA ILE A 336 -19.17 7.18 -1.62
C ILE A 336 -19.27 6.90 -3.13
N SER A 337 -19.37 7.95 -3.94
CA SER A 337 -19.50 7.83 -5.39
C SER A 337 -18.21 7.26 -6.02
N LEU A 338 -17.05 7.76 -5.60
CA LEU A 338 -15.76 7.29 -6.10
C LEU A 338 -15.51 5.85 -5.67
N MET A 339 -15.66 5.53 -4.39
CA MET A 339 -15.47 4.19 -3.86
C MET A 339 -16.38 3.17 -4.55
N GLY A 340 -17.69 3.48 -4.67
CA GLY A 340 -18.63 2.63 -5.38
C GLY A 340 -18.30 2.49 -6.87
N GLY A 341 -17.78 3.54 -7.50
CA GLY A 341 -17.26 3.51 -8.86
C GLY A 341 -16.07 2.55 -9.02
N THR A 342 -15.05 2.68 -8.17
CA THR A 342 -13.84 1.86 -8.19
C THR A 342 -14.15 0.39 -7.95
N VAL A 343 -14.98 0.07 -6.95
CA VAL A 343 -15.44 -1.32 -6.71
C VAL A 343 -16.14 -1.91 -7.94
N ASN A 344 -17.01 -1.14 -8.60
CA ASN A 344 -17.68 -1.60 -9.81
C ASN A 344 -16.73 -1.77 -11.01
N GLN A 345 -15.67 -0.98 -11.09
CA GLN A 345 -14.64 -1.16 -12.12
C GLN A 345 -13.86 -2.46 -11.89
N LYS A 346 -13.41 -2.73 -10.66
CA LYS A 346 -12.72 -3.98 -10.30
C LYS A 346 -13.56 -5.20 -10.67
N LYS A 347 -14.83 -5.24 -10.25
CA LYS A 347 -15.75 -6.34 -10.62
C LYS A 347 -15.95 -6.55 -12.13
N ARG A 348 -15.79 -5.50 -12.95
CA ARG A 348 -16.01 -5.57 -14.40
C ARG A 348 -14.76 -5.94 -15.18
N PHE A 349 -13.61 -5.50 -14.72
CA PHE A 349 -12.37 -5.52 -15.51
C PHE A 349 -11.22 -6.26 -14.83
N ALA A 350 -11.33 -6.57 -13.54
CA ALA A 350 -10.32 -7.22 -12.72
C ALA A 350 -11.01 -8.15 -11.69
N ASP A 351 -11.63 -9.22 -12.18
CA ASP A 351 -12.38 -10.17 -11.34
C ASP A 351 -11.46 -10.80 -10.28
N GLY A 352 -11.91 -10.80 -9.03
CA GLY A 352 -11.12 -11.23 -7.87
C GLY A 352 -10.25 -10.15 -7.21
N GLU A 353 -10.05 -8.98 -7.82
CA GLU A 353 -9.31 -7.88 -7.21
C GLU A 353 -10.21 -6.97 -6.35
N LYS A 354 -9.64 -6.44 -5.26
CA LYS A 354 -10.30 -5.53 -4.31
C LYS A 354 -9.97 -4.08 -4.64
N ALA A 355 -10.88 -3.17 -4.31
CA ALA A 355 -10.55 -1.75 -4.31
C ALA A 355 -9.89 -1.36 -2.97
N TYR A 356 -8.94 -0.43 -3.00
CA TYR A 356 -8.24 0.02 -1.79
C TYR A 356 -8.85 1.32 -1.26
N VAL A 357 -9.12 1.32 0.04
CA VAL A 357 -9.71 2.46 0.77
C VAL A 357 -8.83 2.73 1.99
N CYS A 358 -8.55 3.99 2.29
CA CYS A 358 -7.90 4.38 3.53
C CYS A 358 -8.81 5.28 4.37
N LYS A 359 -8.64 5.20 5.69
CA LYS A 359 -9.35 5.99 6.69
C LYS A 359 -8.34 6.51 7.71
N PHE A 360 -8.30 7.82 7.85
CA PHE A 360 -7.56 8.50 8.90
C PHE A 360 -8.52 9.06 9.92
N THR A 361 -8.33 8.68 11.17
CA THR A 361 -9.11 9.17 12.31
C THR A 361 -8.34 10.28 13.00
N HIS A 362 -8.98 11.44 13.16
CA HIS A 362 -8.40 12.62 13.78
C HIS A 362 -9.11 12.92 15.11
N PRO A 363 -8.48 12.62 16.26
CA PRO A 363 -9.08 12.87 17.57
C PRO A 363 -9.45 14.34 17.78
N VAL A 364 -10.68 14.62 18.23
CA VAL A 364 -11.15 15.97 18.59
C VAL A 364 -12.04 15.94 19.84
N GLU A 365 -12.30 17.08 20.49
CA GLU A 365 -13.23 17.13 21.61
C GLU A 365 -14.53 17.88 21.26
N PRO A 366 -15.72 17.24 21.31
CA PRO A 366 -15.97 15.80 21.49
C PRO A 366 -15.87 15.00 20.18
N GLY A 367 -15.29 13.80 20.22
CA GLY A 367 -15.37 12.79 19.15
C GLY A 367 -14.14 12.71 18.24
N ASN A 368 -14.38 12.47 16.96
CA ASN A 368 -13.35 12.35 15.93
C ASN A 368 -13.83 13.04 14.64
N ASP A 369 -12.88 13.59 13.90
CA ASP A 369 -13.08 13.94 12.49
C ASP A 369 -12.38 12.91 11.60
N TYR A 370 -12.83 12.75 10.35
CA TYR A 370 -12.36 11.68 9.47
C TYR A 370 -11.93 12.20 8.10
N THR A 371 -10.82 11.65 7.64
CA THR A 371 -10.36 11.74 6.25
C THR A 371 -10.44 10.37 5.62
N TYR A 372 -11.12 10.24 4.48
CA TYR A 372 -11.15 9.00 3.71
C TYR A 372 -10.35 9.16 2.42
N GLY A 373 -9.79 8.07 1.91
CA GLY A 373 -9.17 8.03 0.60
C GLY A 373 -9.53 6.79 -0.19
N VAL A 374 -9.52 6.93 -1.51
CA VAL A 374 -9.69 5.81 -2.45
C VAL A 374 -8.49 5.79 -3.39
N LEU A 375 -7.85 4.63 -3.53
CA LEU A 375 -6.78 4.47 -4.50
C LEU A 375 -7.40 4.41 -5.90
N VAL A 376 -6.97 5.31 -6.78
CA VAL A 376 -7.33 5.29 -8.19
C VAL A 376 -6.17 4.67 -8.94
N GLU A 377 -6.38 3.46 -9.44
CA GLU A 377 -5.36 2.71 -10.17
C GLU A 377 -5.35 3.10 -11.66
N ALA A 378 -4.18 3.48 -12.15
CA ALA A 378 -3.96 3.92 -13.53
C ALA A 378 -2.61 3.44 -14.05
N SER A 379 -2.49 2.14 -14.32
CA SER A 379 -1.30 1.56 -14.94
C SER A 379 -1.28 1.77 -16.45
N GLY A 380 -0.13 2.13 -17.02
CA GLY A 380 0.09 2.12 -18.46
C GLY A 380 -0.08 0.73 -19.07
N SER A 381 -0.42 0.65 -20.36
CA SER A 381 -0.70 -0.63 -21.05
C SER A 381 0.46 -1.63 -21.08
N THR A 382 1.68 -1.17 -20.80
CA THR A 382 2.90 -1.99 -20.72
C THR A 382 3.30 -2.39 -19.31
N GLY A 383 2.60 -1.87 -18.27
CA GLY A 383 2.98 -2.07 -16.86
C GLY A 383 4.27 -1.35 -16.42
N LEU A 384 4.92 -0.60 -17.32
CA LEU A 384 6.19 0.10 -17.04
C LEU A 384 6.00 1.50 -16.42
N ALA A 385 4.77 2.02 -16.45
CA ALA A 385 4.42 3.29 -15.85
C ALA A 385 3.19 3.11 -14.98
N ASP A 386 3.27 3.57 -13.74
CA ASP A 386 2.18 3.57 -12.78
C ASP A 386 1.81 5.02 -12.46
N TYR A 387 0.61 5.42 -12.87
CA TYR A 387 0.05 6.74 -12.60
C TYR A 387 -1.01 6.70 -11.49
N SER A 388 -1.05 5.60 -10.74
CA SER A 388 -2.00 5.43 -9.65
C SER A 388 -1.71 6.42 -8.53
N GLY A 389 -2.76 6.81 -7.80
CA GLY A 389 -2.65 7.77 -6.71
C GLY A 389 -3.88 7.75 -5.82
N TRP A 390 -3.72 8.23 -4.60
CA TRP A 390 -4.83 8.35 -3.65
C TRP A 390 -5.60 9.62 -3.92
N VAL A 391 -6.92 9.50 -4.06
CA VAL A 391 -7.81 10.66 -3.97
C VAL A 391 -8.32 10.72 -2.55
N MET A 392 -7.99 11.80 -1.83
CA MET A 392 -8.36 12.00 -0.43
C MET A 392 -9.46 13.05 -0.26
N PHE A 393 -10.35 12.73 0.68
CA PHE A 393 -11.48 13.54 1.14
C PHE A 393 -11.18 14.02 2.56
N TYR A 394 -10.45 15.13 2.65
CA TYR A 394 -9.91 15.62 3.91
C TYR A 394 -11.00 16.19 4.83
N ASP A 395 -10.98 15.79 6.10
CA ASP A 395 -11.82 16.35 7.18
C ASP A 395 -13.29 16.49 6.74
N CYS A 396 -13.81 15.40 6.17
CA CYS A 396 -15.06 15.42 5.41
C CYS A 396 -16.29 15.17 6.27
N CYS A 397 -16.12 14.55 7.45
CA CYS A 397 -17.19 14.30 8.44
C CYS A 397 -16.60 14.03 9.84
N GLY A 398 -17.46 13.83 10.84
CA GLY A 398 -17.09 13.51 12.23
C GLY A 398 -18.18 12.72 12.95
N ASP A 399 -17.84 12.01 14.03
CA ASP A 399 -18.73 11.06 14.74
C ASP A 399 -19.63 11.69 15.81
N TYR A 400 -19.69 13.02 15.89
CA TYR A 400 -20.51 13.76 16.84
C TYR A 400 -21.87 14.22 16.27
N SER A 401 -22.76 14.66 17.15
CA SER A 401 -24.16 14.96 16.83
C SER A 401 -24.35 15.99 15.70
N GLY A 402 -25.38 15.76 14.89
CA GLY A 402 -25.79 16.60 13.78
C GLY A 402 -25.41 16.03 12.41
N PHE A 403 -25.31 16.91 11.41
CA PHE A 403 -25.05 16.54 10.02
C PHE A 403 -23.74 15.77 9.83
N SER A 404 -22.67 16.13 10.55
CA SER A 404 -21.38 15.42 10.52
C SER A 404 -21.54 13.93 10.85
N GLY A 405 -22.23 13.61 11.96
CA GLY A 405 -22.48 12.22 12.36
C GLY A 405 -23.30 11.44 11.34
N SER A 406 -24.26 12.10 10.67
CA SER A 406 -25.03 11.45 9.59
C SER A 406 -24.19 11.11 8.36
N GLU A 407 -23.24 11.98 8.00
CA GLU A 407 -22.29 11.73 6.91
C GLU A 407 -21.32 10.60 7.29
N HIS A 408 -20.78 10.61 8.51
CA HIS A 408 -19.94 9.53 9.04
C HIS A 408 -20.66 8.17 8.97
N MET A 409 -21.90 8.08 9.48
CA MET A 409 -22.69 6.84 9.41
C MET A 409 -22.92 6.34 7.98
N GLN A 410 -23.08 7.24 7.00
CA GLN A 410 -23.25 6.85 5.60
C GLN A 410 -21.97 6.28 5.00
N ALA A 411 -20.81 6.90 5.27
CA ALA A 411 -19.51 6.43 4.82
C ALA A 411 -19.22 5.04 5.40
N GLU A 412 -19.30 4.90 6.72
CA GLU A 412 -18.99 3.65 7.43
C GLU A 412 -19.92 2.51 7.01
N LYS A 413 -21.23 2.74 6.89
CA LYS A 413 -22.18 1.72 6.42
C LYS A 413 -21.85 1.20 5.03
N LEU A 414 -21.31 2.06 4.15
CA LEU A 414 -20.90 1.65 2.82
C LEU A 414 -19.60 0.83 2.86
N ILE A 415 -18.62 1.28 3.66
CA ILE A 415 -17.36 0.57 3.91
C ILE A 415 -17.66 -0.84 4.45
N GLU A 416 -18.44 -0.95 5.54
CA GLU A 416 -18.86 -2.21 6.16
C GLU A 416 -19.51 -3.14 5.14
N LYS A 417 -20.47 -2.64 4.36
CA LYS A 417 -21.16 -3.42 3.32
C LYS A 417 -20.20 -4.02 2.29
N HIS A 418 -19.12 -3.33 1.94
CA HIS A 418 -18.15 -3.80 0.96
C HIS A 418 -17.07 -4.68 1.59
N LEU A 419 -16.70 -4.46 2.86
CA LEU A 419 -15.87 -5.37 3.65
C LEU A 419 -16.54 -6.73 3.85
N GLU A 420 -17.83 -6.75 4.20
CA GLU A 420 -18.64 -7.98 4.35
C GLU A 420 -18.67 -8.84 3.08
N LYS A 421 -18.45 -8.22 1.92
CA LYS A 421 -18.44 -8.88 0.61
C LYS A 421 -17.04 -9.17 0.08
N ASP A 422 -16.02 -8.82 0.86
CA ASP A 422 -14.62 -8.92 0.47
C ASP A 422 -14.25 -8.13 -0.80
N GLU A 423 -14.93 -6.99 -1.02
CA GLU A 423 -14.81 -6.17 -2.24
C GLU A 423 -13.81 -5.02 -2.09
N ILE A 424 -13.43 -4.69 -0.86
CA ILE A 424 -12.45 -3.65 -0.55
C ILE A 424 -11.41 -4.15 0.45
N MET A 425 -10.24 -3.53 0.42
CA MET A 425 -9.23 -3.59 1.48
C MET A 425 -9.19 -2.22 2.16
N LEU A 426 -9.59 -2.18 3.43
CA LEU A 426 -9.55 -0.97 4.25
C LEU A 426 -8.20 -0.88 4.98
N ARG A 427 -7.62 0.32 4.97
CA ARG A 427 -6.38 0.69 5.67
C ARG A 427 -6.68 1.81 6.65
N GLU A 428 -6.28 1.67 7.91
CA GLU A 428 -6.68 2.59 8.97
C GLU A 428 -5.46 3.10 9.74
N MET A 429 -5.49 4.38 10.12
CA MET A 429 -4.50 4.99 10.99
C MET A 429 -5.14 6.13 11.80
N GLU A 430 -4.73 6.29 13.05
CA GLU A 430 -5.16 7.38 13.92
C GLU A 430 -4.00 8.36 14.08
N LEU A 431 -4.25 9.65 13.81
CA LEU A 431 -3.25 10.70 13.96
C LEU A 431 -3.89 12.10 14.00
N GLU A 432 -3.23 13.03 14.67
CA GLU A 432 -3.69 14.42 14.83
C GLU A 432 -3.74 15.17 13.49
N LYS A 433 -4.69 16.10 13.31
CA LYS A 433 -4.84 16.81 12.02
C LYS A 433 -3.59 17.55 11.58
N ASP A 434 -2.86 18.14 12.53
CA ASP A 434 -1.63 18.88 12.22
C ASP A 434 -0.52 17.94 11.74
N GLU A 435 -0.39 16.77 12.37
CA GLU A 435 0.53 15.72 11.95
C GLU A 435 0.16 15.17 10.57
N PHE A 436 -1.14 14.95 10.29
CA PHE A 436 -1.61 14.55 8.96
C PHE A 436 -1.13 15.51 7.87
N LYS A 437 -1.33 16.81 8.12
CA LYS A 437 -1.00 17.88 7.17
C LYS A 437 0.51 17.94 6.91
N GLU A 438 1.33 17.73 7.93
CA GLU A 438 2.79 17.66 7.77
C GLU A 438 3.18 16.47 6.90
N LEU A 439 2.72 15.27 7.24
CA LEU A 439 3.08 14.03 6.53
C LEU A 439 2.62 14.03 5.07
N VAL A 440 1.42 14.53 4.78
CA VAL A 440 0.87 14.51 3.41
C VAL A 440 1.45 15.59 2.51
N SER A 441 2.02 16.66 3.08
CA SER A 441 2.64 17.74 2.30
C SER A 441 3.81 17.23 1.46
N ASP A 442 4.56 16.25 1.96
CA ASP A 442 5.68 15.60 1.26
C ASP A 442 5.23 14.62 0.16
N LYS A 443 3.95 14.23 0.17
CA LYS A 443 3.33 13.31 -0.82
C LYS A 443 2.61 14.02 -1.97
N THR A 444 2.76 15.34 -2.07
CA THR A 444 2.05 16.16 -3.05
C THR A 444 3.03 16.84 -4.00
N VAL A 445 2.88 16.62 -5.31
CA VAL A 445 3.86 17.08 -6.30
C VAL A 445 3.87 18.61 -6.50
N GLY A 446 5.07 19.20 -6.48
CA GLY A 446 5.35 20.57 -6.96
C GLY A 446 4.97 21.69 -5.98
N GLU A 447 4.67 22.89 -6.51
CA GLU A 447 4.24 24.06 -5.70
C GLU A 447 2.96 23.82 -4.87
N ARG A 448 2.28 22.68 -5.07
CA ARG A 448 1.09 22.29 -4.30
C ARG A 448 1.44 21.84 -2.89
N GLY A 449 2.49 21.04 -2.70
CA GLY A 449 2.88 20.57 -1.36
C GLY A 449 3.18 21.72 -0.40
N SER A 450 3.87 22.78 -0.88
CA SER A 450 4.24 23.92 -0.03
C SER A 450 3.08 24.83 0.41
N LYS A 451 1.91 24.72 -0.25
CA LYS A 451 0.70 25.49 0.11
C LYS A 451 -0.44 24.60 0.60
N LEU A 452 -0.27 23.28 0.57
CA LEU A 452 -1.33 22.33 0.84
C LEU A 452 -1.87 22.49 2.27
N SER A 453 -0.99 22.60 3.26
CA SER A 453 -1.40 22.82 4.64
C SER A 453 -2.31 24.05 4.81
N GLU A 454 -1.97 25.19 4.16
CA GLU A 454 -2.84 26.39 4.17
C GLU A 454 -4.16 26.19 3.41
N GLU A 455 -4.17 25.37 2.35
CA GLU A 455 -5.39 25.04 1.60
C GLU A 455 -6.32 24.16 2.43
N LEU A 456 -5.77 23.12 3.08
CA LEU A 456 -6.49 22.22 3.98
C LEU A 456 -7.04 22.95 5.21
N ASP A 457 -6.29 23.90 5.79
CA ASP A 457 -6.79 24.73 6.90
C ASP A 457 -8.00 25.57 6.50
N LYS A 458 -7.96 26.20 5.32
CA LYS A 458 -9.09 26.99 4.78
C LYS A 458 -10.31 26.09 4.54
N GLU A 459 -10.08 24.86 4.12
CA GLU A 459 -11.14 23.87 3.91
C GLU A 459 -11.77 23.42 5.22
N SER A 460 -10.98 23.04 6.22
CA SER A 460 -11.46 22.72 7.58
C SER A 460 -12.24 23.89 8.20
N GLU A 461 -11.74 25.12 8.07
CA GLU A 461 -12.47 26.31 8.53
C GLU A 461 -13.82 26.47 7.82
N THR A 462 -13.86 26.23 6.51
CA THR A 462 -15.07 26.34 5.69
C THR A 462 -16.09 25.28 6.11
N ASN A 463 -15.66 24.02 6.27
CA ASN A 463 -16.47 22.92 6.76
C ASN A 463 -17.02 23.22 8.16
N ARG A 464 -16.17 23.70 9.07
CA ARG A 464 -16.58 24.08 10.44
C ARG A 464 -17.60 25.22 10.44
N ARG A 465 -17.42 26.24 9.59
CA ARG A 465 -18.39 27.36 9.45
C ARG A 465 -19.72 26.86 8.90
N GLN A 466 -19.71 26.01 7.87
CA GLN A 466 -20.93 25.44 7.30
C GLN A 466 -21.69 24.56 8.30
N THR A 467 -20.99 23.71 9.05
CA THR A 467 -21.61 22.88 10.10
C THR A 467 -22.23 23.76 11.20
N LYS A 468 -21.54 24.84 11.62
CA LYS A 468 -22.10 25.82 12.56
C LYS A 468 -23.32 26.54 12.01
N LEU A 469 -23.31 26.95 10.74
CA LEU A 469 -24.46 27.60 10.08
C LEU A 469 -25.65 26.64 9.97
N GLY A 470 -25.42 25.38 9.60
CA GLY A 470 -26.46 24.35 9.57
C GLY A 470 -27.11 24.12 10.94
N LYS A 471 -26.29 23.97 12.00
CA LYS A 471 -26.78 23.87 13.39
C LYS A 471 -27.58 25.12 13.81
N ALA A 472 -27.10 26.31 13.47
CA ALA A 472 -27.79 27.56 13.79
C ALA A 472 -29.15 27.68 13.08
N ARG A 473 -29.28 27.19 11.84
CA ARG A 473 -30.57 27.14 11.13
C ARG A 473 -31.58 26.25 11.82
N GLY A 474 -31.18 25.01 12.16
CA GLY A 474 -32.04 24.08 12.89
C GLY A 474 -32.56 24.72 14.18
N LEU A 475 -31.63 25.19 15.02
CA LEU A 475 -31.93 25.83 16.30
C LEU A 475 -32.88 27.03 16.16
N LEU A 476 -32.71 27.85 15.11
CA LEU A 476 -33.60 28.98 14.87
C LEU A 476 -35.02 28.54 14.53
N VAL A 477 -35.19 27.48 13.74
CA VAL A 477 -36.52 26.93 13.43
C VAL A 477 -37.18 26.42 14.71
N GLU A 478 -36.45 25.72 15.55
CA GLU A 478 -36.93 25.22 16.84
C GLU A 478 -37.35 26.38 17.76
N LEU A 479 -36.48 27.38 17.95
CA LEU A 479 -36.75 28.55 18.81
C LEU A 479 -37.94 29.39 18.32
N ILE A 480 -38.08 29.57 17.00
CA ILE A 480 -39.22 30.30 16.41
C ILE A 480 -40.51 29.51 16.64
N SER A 481 -40.47 28.19 16.48
CA SER A 481 -41.62 27.30 16.71
C SER A 481 -42.07 27.36 18.16
N TYR A 482 -41.12 27.23 19.10
CA TYR A 482 -41.34 27.40 20.54
C TYR A 482 -41.94 28.78 20.88
N TYR A 483 -41.35 29.86 20.35
CA TYR A 483 -41.82 31.23 20.60
C TYR A 483 -43.25 31.45 20.07
N TYR A 484 -43.56 30.91 18.90
CA TYR A 484 -44.91 31.01 18.33
C TYR A 484 -45.94 30.26 19.19
N LEU A 485 -45.63 29.01 19.57
CA LEU A 485 -46.54 28.16 20.33
C LEU A 485 -46.82 28.72 21.73
N THR A 486 -45.78 29.22 22.42
CA THR A 486 -45.94 29.87 23.75
C THR A 486 -46.77 31.15 23.73
N ARG A 487 -46.94 31.79 22.57
CA ARG A 487 -47.65 33.08 22.43
C ARG A 487 -49.06 32.94 21.90
N LYS A 488 -49.31 31.93 21.07
CA LYS A 488 -50.60 31.70 20.43
C LYS A 488 -51.63 31.11 21.38
N ASP A 489 -51.21 30.18 22.24
CA ASP A 489 -52.10 29.52 23.18
C ASP A 489 -52.01 30.18 24.57
N HIS A 490 -53.17 30.44 25.18
CA HIS A 490 -53.26 31.12 26.48
C HIS A 490 -53.97 30.26 27.54
N SER A 491 -53.22 30.09 28.64
CA SER A 491 -53.60 29.77 30.03
C SER A 491 -53.61 28.31 30.53
N SER A 492 -53.52 27.29 29.66
CA SER A 492 -53.47 25.88 30.11
C SER A 492 -52.35 25.01 29.55
N ASP A 493 -51.60 25.50 28.56
CA ASP A 493 -50.68 24.65 27.80
C ASP A 493 -49.25 24.82 28.33
N ASN A 494 -48.57 23.70 28.56
CA ASN A 494 -47.15 23.68 28.85
C ASN A 494 -46.40 23.46 27.54
N VAL A 495 -45.49 24.37 27.20
CA VAL A 495 -44.66 24.25 26.00
C VAL A 495 -43.23 24.20 26.47
N ASP A 496 -42.53 23.14 26.11
CA ASP A 496 -41.12 22.93 26.42
C ASP A 496 -40.32 22.77 25.11
N TRP A 497 -39.05 23.12 25.15
CA TRP A 497 -38.15 23.09 23.99
C TRP A 497 -36.82 22.46 24.38
N ASN A 498 -36.21 21.73 23.45
CA ASN A 498 -34.96 21.00 23.62
C ASN A 498 -35.04 20.02 24.80
N ILE A 499 -35.90 19.03 24.64
CA ILE A 499 -36.20 18.04 25.68
C ILE A 499 -35.35 16.81 25.43
N SER A 500 -34.55 16.42 26.42
CA SER A 500 -33.77 15.18 26.35
C SER A 500 -34.63 14.00 26.76
N LEU A 501 -34.85 13.09 25.82
CA LEU A 501 -35.49 11.78 26.03
C LEU A 501 -34.45 10.66 25.83
N ASP A 502 -34.73 9.45 26.32
CA ASP A 502 -33.88 8.27 26.08
C ASP A 502 -33.85 7.90 24.58
N ALA A 503 -34.94 8.14 23.86
CA ALA A 503 -35.04 8.02 22.41
C ALA A 503 -34.36 9.19 21.63
N GLY A 504 -33.74 10.13 22.35
CA GLY A 504 -33.00 11.27 21.80
C GLY A 504 -33.67 12.63 22.03
N GLU A 505 -33.00 13.70 21.59
CA GLU A 505 -33.48 15.09 21.75
C GLU A 505 -34.76 15.33 20.93
N LEU A 506 -35.83 15.81 21.57
CA LEU A 506 -37.07 16.30 20.98
C LEU A 506 -37.04 17.82 20.91
N ASP A 507 -37.35 18.36 19.74
CA ASP A 507 -37.20 19.79 19.48
C ASP A 507 -38.23 20.62 20.28
N VAL A 508 -39.53 20.34 20.15
CA VAL A 508 -40.58 21.04 20.90
C VAL A 508 -41.68 20.05 21.36
N GLU A 509 -42.13 20.20 22.60
CA GLU A 509 -43.31 19.52 23.13
C GLU A 509 -44.39 20.54 23.49
N VAL A 510 -45.64 20.23 23.17
CA VAL A 510 -46.82 20.99 23.62
C VAL A 510 -47.73 20.04 24.38
N GLU A 511 -47.88 20.25 25.67
CA GLU A 511 -48.76 19.50 26.54
C GLU A 511 -49.99 20.34 26.91
N THR A 512 -51.17 19.85 26.54
CA THR A 512 -52.47 20.39 26.96
C THR A 512 -53.11 19.44 27.98
N PRO A 513 -54.29 19.75 28.54
CA PRO A 513 -55.00 18.81 29.43
C PRO A 513 -55.32 17.46 28.78
N ASP A 514 -55.56 17.42 27.47
CA ASP A 514 -56.08 16.25 26.76
C ASP A 514 -55.05 15.59 25.81
N GLU A 515 -54.04 16.33 25.36
CA GLU A 515 -53.05 15.85 24.36
C GLU A 515 -51.60 16.27 24.65
N ILE A 516 -50.64 15.52 24.12
CA ILE A 516 -49.21 15.84 24.04
C ILE A 516 -48.79 15.81 22.57
N ARG A 517 -48.26 16.91 22.06
CA ARG A 517 -47.77 17.03 20.67
C ARG A 517 -46.26 17.05 20.66
N PHE A 518 -45.67 16.09 19.95
CA PHE A 518 -44.22 15.93 19.76
C PHE A 518 -43.85 16.53 18.41
N ILE A 519 -43.12 17.64 18.42
CA ILE A 519 -42.83 18.42 17.22
C ILE A 519 -41.34 18.33 16.91
N GLU A 520 -41.00 17.81 15.74
CA GLU A 520 -39.63 17.82 15.22
C GLU A 520 -39.48 18.91 14.14
N CYS A 521 -38.50 19.78 14.32
CA CYS A 521 -38.22 20.93 13.48
C CYS A 521 -37.11 20.61 12.48
N LYS A 522 -37.32 20.96 11.21
CA LYS A 522 -36.29 20.84 10.18
C LYS A 522 -36.26 22.10 9.33
N TYR A 523 -35.07 22.55 8.94
CA TYR A 523 -34.96 23.70 8.04
C TYR A 523 -35.44 23.35 6.62
N ASP A 524 -34.84 22.31 6.00
CA ASP A 524 -35.20 21.85 4.65
C ASP A 524 -35.60 20.36 4.65
N PRO A 525 -36.83 20.02 4.23
CA PRO A 525 -37.32 18.65 4.13
C PRO A 525 -36.77 17.84 2.94
N SER A 526 -36.02 18.46 2.02
CA SER A 526 -35.59 17.83 0.76
C SER A 526 -34.43 16.84 0.91
N ASN A 527 -33.62 16.98 1.97
CA ASN A 527 -32.37 16.21 2.18
C ASN A 527 -32.44 15.32 3.44
N GLN A 528 -33.55 14.62 3.67
CA GLN A 528 -33.77 13.80 4.87
C GLN A 528 -34.00 12.33 4.52
N ASP A 529 -33.46 11.42 5.33
CA ASP A 529 -33.91 10.02 5.36
C ASP A 529 -35.20 9.92 6.17
N TRP A 530 -36.32 10.06 5.45
CA TRP A 530 -37.63 10.11 6.06
C TRP A 530 -38.05 8.83 6.79
N GLU A 531 -37.58 7.62 6.40
CA GLU A 531 -37.96 6.42 7.19
C GLU A 531 -37.29 6.45 8.56
N TYR A 532 -36.03 6.88 8.61
CA TYR A 532 -35.32 7.08 9.87
C TYR A 532 -35.98 8.16 10.74
N GLU A 533 -36.29 9.31 10.16
CA GLU A 533 -36.93 10.42 10.89
C GLU A 533 -38.32 10.05 11.43
N PHE A 534 -39.10 9.25 10.67
CA PHE A 534 -40.38 8.72 11.17
C PHE A 534 -40.18 7.77 12.35
N SER A 535 -39.25 6.82 12.25
CA SER A 535 -38.98 5.88 13.35
C SER A 535 -38.56 6.63 14.61
N LYS A 536 -37.66 7.61 14.48
CA LYS A 536 -37.18 8.43 15.61
C LYS A 536 -38.33 9.15 16.32
N LEU A 537 -39.24 9.76 15.57
CA LEU A 537 -40.38 10.46 16.17
C LEU A 537 -41.40 9.48 16.78
N GLU A 538 -41.65 8.32 16.15
CA GLU A 538 -42.51 7.28 16.73
C GLU A 538 -41.96 6.79 18.09
N ASP A 539 -40.65 6.58 18.19
CA ASP A 539 -40.01 6.12 19.43
C ASP A 539 -40.12 7.16 20.54
N LYS A 540 -39.88 8.44 20.23
CA LYS A 540 -40.08 9.57 21.16
C LYS A 540 -41.53 9.68 21.66
N ILE A 541 -42.51 9.49 20.76
CA ILE A 541 -43.93 9.51 21.13
C ILE A 541 -44.25 8.38 22.11
N ARG A 542 -43.65 7.20 21.97
CA ARG A 542 -43.94 6.04 22.82
C ARG A 542 -43.36 6.17 24.23
N GLU A 543 -42.27 6.92 24.41
CA GLU A 543 -41.49 6.94 25.65
C GLU A 543 -42.26 7.45 26.89
N PRO A 544 -42.96 8.61 26.89
CA PRO A 544 -43.56 9.12 28.12
C PRO A 544 -44.82 8.34 28.52
N GLU A 545 -44.90 7.67 29.67
CA GLU A 545 -46.15 7.03 30.10
C GLU A 545 -47.23 8.08 30.43
N SER A 546 -48.26 8.20 29.58
CA SER A 546 -49.35 9.17 29.73
C SER A 546 -50.67 8.63 29.19
N GLU A 547 -51.78 8.95 29.87
CA GLU A 547 -53.15 8.65 29.41
C GLU A 547 -53.65 9.67 28.37
N LYS A 548 -52.90 10.74 28.11
CA LYS A 548 -53.23 11.77 27.11
C LYS A 548 -53.07 11.24 25.69
N GLN A 549 -53.83 11.82 24.76
CA GLN A 549 -53.62 11.57 23.33
C GLN A 549 -52.22 12.06 22.94
N LYS A 550 -51.50 11.33 22.10
CA LYS A 550 -50.17 11.73 21.64
C LYS A 550 -50.11 11.82 20.13
N ASP A 551 -49.63 12.95 19.62
CA ASP A 551 -49.54 13.22 18.20
C ASP A 551 -48.13 13.69 17.81
N GLY A 552 -47.67 13.26 16.63
CA GLY A 552 -46.39 13.67 16.06
C GLY A 552 -46.55 14.70 14.95
N GLU A 553 -45.70 15.72 14.95
CA GLU A 553 -45.67 16.74 13.90
C GLU A 553 -44.26 17.03 13.40
N PHE A 554 -44.16 17.43 12.14
CA PHE A 554 -42.94 17.98 11.57
C PHE A 554 -43.11 19.44 11.17
N TRP A 555 -42.22 20.31 11.64
CA TRP A 555 -42.27 21.74 11.38
C TRP A 555 -41.10 22.17 10.50
N PHE A 556 -41.40 22.75 9.34
CA PHE A 556 -40.41 23.07 8.31
C PHE A 556 -40.20 24.56 8.12
N TRP A 557 -38.97 25.01 7.89
CA TRP A 557 -38.78 26.38 7.40
C TRP A 557 -39.26 26.52 5.95
N THR A 558 -38.89 25.59 5.07
CA THR A 558 -39.30 25.56 3.66
C THR A 558 -40.42 24.54 3.40
N SER A 559 -41.24 24.79 2.39
CA SER A 559 -42.38 23.91 2.09
C SER A 559 -41.90 22.53 1.61
N PRO A 560 -42.44 21.41 2.15
CA PRO A 560 -42.02 20.07 1.76
C PRO A 560 -42.45 19.69 0.33
N PRO A 561 -41.64 18.90 -0.40
CA PRO A 561 -42.05 18.31 -1.67
C PRO A 561 -43.32 17.46 -1.53
N GLN A 562 -44.11 17.36 -2.60
CA GLN A 562 -45.38 16.61 -2.57
C GLN A 562 -45.21 15.14 -2.13
N GLU A 563 -44.08 14.53 -2.46
CA GLU A 563 -43.80 13.15 -2.07
C GLU A 563 -43.60 13.01 -0.55
N THR A 564 -42.86 13.94 0.06
CA THR A 564 -42.72 14.01 1.52
C THR A 564 -44.08 14.19 2.20
N VAL A 565 -44.94 15.06 1.67
CA VAL A 565 -46.30 15.27 2.18
C VAL A 565 -47.13 13.97 2.13
N ARG A 566 -47.03 13.19 1.04
CA ARG A 566 -47.70 11.90 0.94
C ARG A 566 -47.23 10.92 2.02
N ARG A 567 -45.92 10.85 2.25
CA ARG A 567 -45.32 9.95 3.25
C ARG A 567 -45.70 10.32 4.68
N LEU A 568 -45.67 11.60 5.02
CA LEU A 568 -46.14 12.12 6.31
C LEU A 568 -47.58 11.70 6.58
N ASN A 569 -48.47 11.93 5.61
CA ASN A 569 -49.88 11.56 5.71
C ASN A 569 -50.09 10.03 5.84
N GLN A 570 -49.30 9.22 5.12
CA GLN A 570 -49.38 7.75 5.23
C GLN A 570 -48.99 7.23 6.61
N LYS A 571 -48.05 7.89 7.28
CA LYS A 571 -47.58 7.57 8.64
C LYS A 571 -48.39 8.23 9.74
N GLY A 572 -49.38 9.08 9.38
CA GLY A 572 -50.23 9.77 10.34
C GLY A 572 -49.61 11.01 10.98
N PHE A 573 -48.49 11.51 10.46
CA PHE A 573 -47.86 12.73 10.95
C PHE A 573 -48.46 13.97 10.28
N THR A 574 -48.64 15.02 11.07
CA THR A 574 -49.01 16.33 10.53
C THR A 574 -47.78 17.19 10.29
N TYR A 575 -47.92 18.27 9.51
CA TYR A 575 -46.81 19.20 9.29
C TYR A 575 -47.24 20.64 9.21
N ARG A 576 -46.30 21.55 9.46
CA ARG A 576 -46.45 22.99 9.26
C ARG A 576 -45.23 23.60 8.58
N VAL A 577 -45.44 24.70 7.87
CA VAL A 577 -44.36 25.53 7.32
C VAL A 577 -44.22 26.77 8.18
N VAL A 578 -43.19 26.78 9.03
CA VAL A 578 -42.89 27.83 10.02
C VAL A 578 -42.78 29.21 9.37
N SER A 579 -42.16 29.31 8.19
CA SER A 579 -42.03 30.59 7.48
C SER A 579 -43.38 31.17 7.00
N GLU A 580 -44.38 30.32 6.76
CA GLU A 580 -45.75 30.73 6.44
C GLU A 580 -46.53 31.04 7.73
N VAL A 581 -46.41 30.16 8.73
CA VAL A 581 -47.05 30.32 10.05
C VAL A 581 -46.67 31.65 10.69
N VAL A 582 -45.40 32.01 10.68
CA VAL A 582 -44.87 33.23 11.27
C VAL A 582 -45.32 34.47 10.49
N ARG A 583 -45.44 34.39 9.16
CA ARG A 583 -45.89 35.50 8.32
C ARG A 583 -47.32 35.92 8.63
N ASP A 584 -48.18 34.95 8.92
CA ASP A 584 -49.62 35.18 9.13
C ASP A 584 -49.97 35.34 10.63
N ALA A 585 -48.97 35.26 11.51
CA ALA A 585 -49.12 35.25 12.96
C ALA A 585 -49.15 36.67 13.56
N PRO A 586 -50.26 37.09 14.23
CA PRO A 586 -50.34 38.41 14.88
C PRO A 586 -49.36 38.58 16.06
N GLU A 587 -48.79 37.49 16.56
CA GLU A 587 -47.79 37.45 17.64
C GLU A 587 -46.44 38.04 17.21
N PHE A 588 -46.18 38.11 15.91
CA PHE A 588 -44.98 38.72 15.35
C PHE A 588 -45.32 40.09 14.76
N ARG A 589 -44.65 41.15 15.23
CA ARG A 589 -44.81 42.48 14.62
C ARG A 589 -44.04 42.50 13.30
N ASP A 590 -44.45 43.36 12.36
CA ASP A 590 -43.77 43.53 11.06
C ASP A 590 -42.25 43.69 11.16
N LYS A 591 -41.77 44.39 12.20
CA LYS A 591 -40.33 44.58 12.46
C LYS A 591 -39.63 43.29 12.91
N ASP A 592 -40.31 42.48 13.72
CA ASP A 592 -39.77 41.20 14.21
C ASP A 592 -39.68 40.21 13.02
N LEU A 593 -40.68 40.20 12.14
CA LEU A 593 -40.66 39.45 10.87
C LEU A 593 -39.53 39.88 9.93
N GLN A 594 -39.34 41.19 9.74
CA GLN A 594 -38.25 41.70 8.91
C GLN A 594 -36.88 41.31 9.46
N HIS A 595 -36.69 41.34 10.78
CA HIS A 595 -35.44 40.91 11.39
C HIS A 595 -35.21 39.40 11.29
N LEU A 596 -36.25 38.59 11.50
CA LEU A 596 -36.16 37.13 11.37
C LEU A 596 -35.85 36.72 9.92
N MET A 597 -36.57 37.30 8.96
CA MET A 597 -36.30 37.09 7.54
C MET A 597 -34.89 37.55 7.17
N PHE A 598 -34.45 38.71 7.68
CA PHE A 598 -33.09 39.20 7.46
C PHE A 598 -32.02 38.27 8.06
N VAL A 599 -32.22 37.74 9.27
CA VAL A 599 -31.27 36.80 9.90
C VAL A 599 -31.22 35.50 9.09
N MET A 600 -32.36 34.94 8.72
CA MET A 600 -32.43 33.71 7.91
C MET A 600 -31.80 33.93 6.53
N GLU A 601 -32.10 35.05 5.86
CA GLU A 601 -31.49 35.47 4.60
C GLU A 601 -29.97 35.68 4.75
N LYS A 602 -29.49 36.25 5.87
CA LYS A 602 -28.05 36.43 6.12
C LYS A 602 -27.35 35.11 6.37
N ILE A 603 -28.01 34.14 7.00
CA ILE A 603 -27.47 32.79 7.18
C ILE A 603 -27.46 32.05 5.83
N GLU A 604 -28.43 32.29 4.94
CA GLU A 604 -28.43 31.81 3.55
C GLU A 604 -27.31 32.46 2.71
N GLN A 605 -27.15 33.77 2.80
CA GLN A 605 -26.11 34.54 2.09
C GLN A 605 -24.68 34.33 2.62
N ALA A 606 -24.54 33.84 3.86
CA ALA A 606 -23.25 33.50 4.44
C ALA A 606 -22.70 32.16 3.92
N GLU A 607 -23.47 31.43 3.12
CA GLU A 607 -22.93 30.32 2.35
C GLU A 607 -21.94 30.83 1.30
N PRO A 608 -20.79 30.17 1.12
CA PRO A 608 -19.97 30.43 -0.05
C PRO A 608 -20.82 30.08 -1.28
N THR A 609 -21.21 31.09 -2.05
CA THR A 609 -21.74 30.87 -3.40
C THR A 609 -20.66 30.15 -4.20
N ALA A 610 -21.05 29.08 -4.91
CA ALA A 610 -20.18 28.45 -5.90
C ALA A 610 -19.51 29.53 -6.76
N PRO A 611 -18.20 29.39 -7.09
CA PRO A 611 -17.50 30.42 -7.83
C PRO A 611 -18.25 30.77 -9.12
N ASP A 612 -18.28 32.07 -9.43
CA ASP A 612 -18.90 32.63 -10.62
C ASP A 612 -18.56 31.80 -11.86
N LYS A 613 -19.55 31.60 -12.73
CA LYS A 613 -19.47 30.85 -13.99
C LYS A 613 -18.48 31.41 -15.03
N ASP A 614 -17.64 32.37 -14.66
CA ASP A 614 -16.79 33.13 -15.57
C ASP A 614 -15.31 32.73 -15.54
N VAL A 615 -14.97 31.61 -14.93
CA VAL A 615 -13.68 30.95 -15.20
C VAL A 615 -13.93 29.77 -16.15
N LEU A 616 -13.97 30.08 -17.44
CA LEU A 616 -13.86 29.09 -18.52
C LEU A 616 -12.47 28.39 -18.44
N PRO A 617 -12.39 27.12 -18.86
CA PRO A 617 -11.32 26.17 -18.50
C PRO A 617 -9.91 26.57 -18.92
#